data_AF-A0A2P6SF85-F1
#
_entry.id   AF-A0A2P6SF85-F1
#
_cell.length_a   1.000
_cell.length_b   1.000
_cell.length_c   1.000
_cell.angle_alpha   90.00
_cell.angle_beta   90.00
_cell.angle_gamma   90.00
#
_symmetry.space_group_name_H-M   'P 1'
#
loop_
_entity.id
_entity.type
_entity.pdbx_description
1 polymer ?
#
loop_
_entity_poly.entity_id
_entity_poly.type
_entity_poly.pdbx_seq_one_letter_code
_entity_poly.pdbx_strand_id
1 'polypeptide(L)'
;MTNEVFEIKWPTSTGEVSRKVVVRIYGEGVEVFFDRDNEIRTFEYMSKNGQGPRLLGRFPNGRVEEFIHARTLSASDLLDPDISALIATKMKEFHDLEMPGPKDVVLWG
;
A
#
# COMPACT_ATOMS: atom_id res chain seq x y z
N MET A 1 6.52 9.67 -13.31
CA MET A 1 5.65 9.57 -12.12
C MET A 1 4.63 8.49 -12.41
N THR A 2 4.57 7.41 -11.62
CA THR A 2 3.83 6.19 -11.99
C THR A 2 2.39 6.14 -11.48
N ASN A 3 2.01 6.97 -10.51
CA ASN A 3 0.68 6.99 -9.90
C ASN A 3 0.28 8.41 -9.47
N GLU A 4 -1.01 8.72 -9.57
CA GLU A 4 -1.66 9.88 -8.93
C GLU A 4 -2.44 9.41 -7.70
N VAL A 5 -2.39 10.17 -6.60
CA VAL A 5 -2.97 9.78 -5.32
C VAL A 5 -3.82 10.94 -4.76
N PHE A 6 -5.08 10.65 -4.43
CA PHE A 6 -6.04 11.63 -3.95
C PHE A 6 -6.64 11.19 -2.61
N GLU A 7 -6.69 12.08 -1.62
CA GLU A 7 -7.53 11.91 -0.43
C GLU A 7 -8.95 12.37 -0.76
N ILE A 8 -9.93 11.49 -0.58
CA ILE A 8 -11.34 11.81 -0.77
C ILE A 8 -12.04 11.78 0.58
N LYS A 9 -12.76 12.87 0.89
CA LYS A 9 -13.60 13.00 2.08
C LYS A 9 -15.06 12.82 1.66
N TRP A 10 -15.68 11.73 2.09
CA TRP A 10 -17.09 11.46 1.83
C TRP A 10 -17.95 12.05 2.95
N PRO A 11 -18.82 13.04 2.66
CA PRO A 11 -19.75 13.57 3.65
C PRO A 11 -20.85 12.54 3.95
N THR A 12 -20.99 12.17 5.21
CA THR A 12 -22.09 11.30 5.69
C THR A 12 -23.30 12.15 6.06
N SER A 13 -24.49 11.75 5.60
CA SER A 13 -25.75 12.49 5.76
C SER A 13 -26.26 12.60 7.20
N THR A 14 -25.63 11.90 8.15
CA THR A 14 -26.13 11.70 9.54
C THR A 14 -25.37 12.48 10.61
N GLY A 15 -24.55 13.47 10.26
CA GLY A 15 -23.79 14.26 11.25
C GLY A 15 -22.58 13.53 11.87
N GLU A 16 -22.25 12.34 11.36
CA GLU A 16 -21.04 11.61 11.70
C GLU A 16 -19.78 12.15 11.00
N VAL A 17 -18.62 11.76 11.55
CA VAL A 17 -17.28 12.06 11.04
C VAL A 17 -17.18 11.61 9.57
N SER A 18 -16.78 12.52 8.68
CA SER A 18 -16.61 12.22 7.25
C SER A 18 -15.65 11.04 7.04
N ARG A 19 -16.02 10.11 6.17
CA ARG A 19 -15.18 8.95 5.85
C ARG A 19 -14.08 9.39 4.89
N LYS A 20 -12.83 9.06 5.21
CA LYS A 20 -11.69 9.30 4.33
C LYS A 20 -11.31 8.02 3.61
N VAL A 21 -11.02 8.15 2.32
CA VAL A 21 -10.45 7.09 1.48
C VAL A 21 -9.33 7.65 0.63
N VAL A 22 -8.46 6.76 0.15
CA VAL A 22 -7.41 7.11 -0.82
C VAL A 22 -7.82 6.54 -2.18
N VAL A 23 -7.82 7.39 -3.21
CA VAL A 23 -7.97 6.96 -4.60
C VAL A 23 -6.60 7.01 -5.26
N ARG A 24 -6.15 5.85 -5.76
CA ARG A 24 -4.92 5.72 -6.54
C ARG A 24 -5.27 5.50 -8.00
N ILE A 25 -4.79 6.39 -8.85
CA ILE A 25 -4.91 6.30 -10.31
C ILE A 25 -3.56 5.88 -10.87
N TYR A 26 -3.54 4.81 -11.66
CA TYR A 26 -2.32 4.33 -12.29
C TYR A 26 -2.02 5.16 -13.54
N GLY A 27 -0.77 5.60 -13.72
CA GLY A 27 -0.37 6.45 -14.85
C GLY A 27 -0.37 5.71 -16.20
N GLU A 28 -0.60 6.45 -17.29
CA GLU A 28 -0.51 5.91 -18.65
C GLU A 28 0.93 5.51 -19.01
N GLY A 29 1.09 4.37 -19.72
CA GLY A 29 2.39 3.88 -20.20
C GLY A 29 3.24 3.08 -19.20
N VAL A 30 2.78 2.92 -17.96
CA VAL A 30 3.48 2.16 -16.91
C VAL A 30 3.38 0.64 -17.11
N GLU A 31 2.40 0.19 -17.90
CA GLU A 31 2.14 -1.24 -18.20
C GLU A 31 3.26 -1.91 -19.01
N VAL A 32 4.14 -1.12 -19.64
CA VAL A 32 5.34 -1.63 -20.34
C VAL A 32 6.40 -2.11 -19.35
N PHE A 33 6.38 -1.61 -18.10
CA PHE A 33 7.38 -1.91 -17.08
C PHE A 33 6.87 -2.83 -15.96
N PHE A 34 5.55 -2.87 -15.73
CA PHE A 34 4.96 -3.61 -14.61
C PHE A 34 3.73 -4.40 -15.04
N ASP A 35 3.68 -5.69 -14.68
CA ASP A 35 2.48 -6.50 -14.76
C ASP A 35 1.49 -6.06 -13.67
N ARG A 36 0.45 -5.35 -14.11
CA ARG A 36 -0.57 -4.76 -13.26
C ARG A 36 -1.42 -5.79 -12.54
N ASP A 37 -1.65 -6.96 -13.14
CA ASP A 37 -2.40 -8.03 -12.50
C ASP A 37 -1.61 -8.62 -11.35
N ASN A 38 -0.30 -8.80 -11.53
CA ASN A 38 0.59 -9.24 -10.45
C ASN A 38 0.71 -8.19 -9.34
N GLU A 39 0.84 -6.90 -9.66
CA GLU A 39 0.87 -5.85 -8.64
C GLU A 39 -0.41 -5.85 -7.80
N ILE A 40 -1.58 -5.91 -8.45
CA ILE A 40 -2.85 -5.88 -7.73
C ILE A 40 -3.06 -7.15 -6.91
N ARG A 41 -2.71 -8.33 -7.43
CA ARG A 41 -2.77 -9.59 -6.65
C ARG A 41 -1.88 -9.54 -5.42
N THR A 42 -0.67 -9.02 -5.58
CA THR A 42 0.29 -8.82 -4.48
C THR A 42 -0.31 -7.87 -3.44
N PHE A 43 -0.82 -6.72 -3.87
CA PHE A 43 -1.47 -5.73 -2.99
C PHE A 43 -2.66 -6.33 -2.24
N GLU A 44 -3.56 -7.02 -2.94
CA GLU A 44 -4.72 -7.70 -2.34
C GLU A 44 -4.31 -8.73 -1.29
N TYR A 45 -3.25 -9.49 -1.55
CA TYR A 45 -2.76 -10.50 -0.61
C TYR A 45 -2.18 -9.86 0.65
N MET A 46 -1.32 -8.85 0.50
CA MET A 46 -0.74 -8.12 1.64
C MET A 46 -1.84 -7.44 2.47
N SER A 47 -2.78 -6.78 1.79
CA SER A 47 -3.94 -6.12 2.40
C SER A 47 -4.80 -7.09 3.24
N LYS A 48 -5.06 -8.30 2.73
CA LYS A 48 -5.79 -9.36 3.46
C LYS A 48 -5.04 -9.88 4.69
N ASN A 49 -3.71 -9.87 4.66
CA ASN A 49 -2.86 -10.27 5.78
C ASN A 49 -2.58 -9.11 6.76
N GLY A 50 -3.28 -7.97 6.62
CA GLY A 50 -3.10 -6.80 7.49
C GLY A 50 -1.80 -6.03 7.25
N GLN A 51 -1.11 -6.32 6.14
CA GLN A 51 0.14 -5.68 5.75
C GLN A 51 -0.15 -4.60 4.71
N GLY A 52 -0.56 -3.43 5.20
CA GLY A 52 -0.93 -2.28 4.38
C GLY A 52 -2.42 -1.92 4.45
N PRO A 53 -2.87 -0.88 3.72
CA PRO A 53 -4.25 -0.43 3.75
C PRO A 53 -5.20 -1.47 3.16
N ARG A 54 -6.44 -1.51 3.66
CA ARG A 54 -7.49 -2.36 3.06
C ARG A 54 -7.83 -1.91 1.65
N LEU A 55 -7.91 -2.85 0.71
CA LEU A 55 -8.52 -2.62 -0.59
C LEU A 55 -10.04 -2.49 -0.43
N LEU A 56 -10.60 -1.33 -0.76
CA LEU A 56 -12.04 -1.05 -0.68
C LEU A 56 -12.74 -1.24 -2.03
N GLY A 57 -12.03 -1.04 -3.14
CA GLY A 57 -12.59 -1.23 -4.48
C GLY A 57 -11.55 -1.12 -5.59
N ARG A 58 -11.90 -1.66 -6.77
CA ARG A 58 -11.07 -1.61 -7.98
C ARG A 58 -11.88 -1.03 -9.13
N PHE A 59 -11.19 -0.33 -10.02
CA PHE A 59 -11.72 0.13 -11.30
C PHE A 59 -10.62 0.05 -12.35
N PRO A 60 -10.94 0.09 -13.66
CA PRO A 60 -9.95 -0.15 -14.72
C PRO A 60 -8.67 0.66 -14.57
N ASN A 61 -8.78 1.91 -14.13
CA ASN A 61 -7.67 2.87 -14.05
C ASN A 61 -7.12 3.09 -12.64
N GLY A 62 -7.52 2.29 -11.65
CA GLY A 62 -7.14 2.59 -10.28
C GLY A 62 -7.73 1.68 -9.20
N ARG A 63 -7.53 2.09 -7.96
CA ARG A 63 -8.10 1.44 -6.78
C ARG A 63 -8.47 2.45 -5.71
N VAL A 64 -9.40 2.04 -4.86
CA VAL A 64 -9.79 2.75 -3.65
C VAL A 64 -9.24 1.97 -2.45
N GLU A 65 -8.47 2.66 -1.62
CA GLU A 65 -7.78 2.13 -0.46
C GLU A 65 -8.32 2.79 0.82
N GLU A 66 -8.22 2.09 1.94
CA GLU A 66 -8.43 2.66 3.27
C GLU A 66 -7.46 3.82 3.53
N PHE A 67 -7.98 4.89 4.15
CA PHE A 67 -7.13 5.97 4.64
C PHE A 67 -6.53 5.61 6.00
N ILE A 68 -5.21 5.51 6.06
CA ILE A 68 -4.48 5.27 7.30
C ILE A 68 -4.25 6.61 8.02
N HIS A 69 -4.77 6.73 9.24
CA HIS A 69 -4.51 7.89 10.10
C HIS A 69 -3.15 7.74 10.80
N ALA A 70 -2.08 8.04 10.08
CA ALA A 70 -0.72 8.01 10.59
C ALA A 70 0.12 9.17 10.02
N ARG A 71 1.26 9.44 10.66
CA ARG A 71 2.33 10.26 10.08
C ARG A 71 3.40 9.35 9.49
N THR A 72 4.05 9.79 8.42
CA THR A 72 5.26 9.13 7.94
C THR A 72 6.41 9.35 8.92
N LEU A 73 7.32 8.38 8.99
CA LEU A 73 8.59 8.53 9.70
C LEU A 73 9.50 9.45 8.88
N SER A 74 10.15 10.37 9.57
CA SER A 74 11.20 11.24 9.05
C SER A 74 12.58 10.58 9.19
N ALA A 75 13.60 11.11 8.52
CA ALA A 75 14.97 10.62 8.65
C ALA A 75 15.47 10.63 10.11
N SER A 76 15.08 11.63 10.91
CA SER A 76 15.42 11.69 12.33
C SER A 76 14.71 10.61 13.16
N ASP A 77 13.47 10.25 12.82
CA ASP A 77 12.78 9.14 13.50
C ASP A 77 13.51 7.81 13.26
N LEU A 78 14.09 7.61 12.06
CA LEU A 78 14.82 6.40 11.73
C LEU A 78 16.14 6.25 12.49
N LEU A 79 16.68 7.33 13.08
CA LEU A 79 17.91 7.27 13.89
C LEU A 79 17.63 6.88 15.34
N ASP A 80 16.36 6.90 15.76
CA ASP A 80 15.95 6.46 17.09
C ASP A 80 16.08 4.92 17.17
N PRO A 81 16.86 4.38 18.12
CA PRO A 81 17.05 2.93 18.25
C PRO A 81 15.76 2.15 18.53
N ASP A 82 14.82 2.72 19.29
CA ASP A 82 13.56 2.07 19.65
C ASP A 82 12.64 2.01 18.42
N ILE A 83 12.57 3.10 17.65
CA ILE A 83 11.85 3.11 16.37
C ILE A 83 12.48 2.13 15.37
N SER A 84 13.81 2.10 15.28
CA SER A 84 14.53 1.14 14.43
C SER A 84 14.22 -0.31 14.79
N ALA A 85 14.16 -0.64 16.09
CA ALA A 85 13.80 -1.98 16.55
C ALA A 85 12.36 -2.36 16.16
N LEU A 86 11.43 -1.40 16.23
CA LEU A 86 10.05 -1.61 15.76
C LEU A 86 9.99 -1.83 14.24
N ILE A 87 10.76 -1.07 13.45
CA ILE A 87 10.86 -1.25 12.00
C ILE A 87 11.40 -2.65 11.69
N ALA A 88 12.49 -3.08 12.35
CA ALA A 88 13.08 -4.41 12.13
C ALA A 88 12.07 -5.53 12.44
N THR A 89 11.30 -5.38 13.52
CA THR A 89 10.24 -6.32 13.91
C THR A 89 9.16 -6.39 12.82
N LYS A 90 8.67 -5.24 12.34
CA LYS A 90 7.66 -5.18 11.27
C LYS A 90 8.16 -5.69 9.94
N MET A 91 9.42 -5.42 9.58
CA MET A 91 10.06 -5.98 8.39
C MET A 91 10.17 -7.50 8.47
N LYS A 92 10.49 -8.05 9.64
CA LYS A 92 10.49 -9.51 9.85
C LYS A 92 9.09 -10.09 9.64
N GLU A 93 8.07 -9.54 10.30
CA GLU A 93 6.67 -9.97 10.12
C GLU A 93 6.26 -9.92 8.64
N PHE A 94 6.68 -8.88 7.91
CA PHE A 94 6.41 -8.72 6.49
C PHE A 94 7.13 -9.78 5.63
N HIS A 95 8.40 -10.06 5.90
CA HIS A 95 9.17 -11.08 5.19
C HIS A 95 8.69 -12.51 5.46
N ASP A 96 8.06 -12.76 6.61
CA ASP A 96 7.49 -14.05 6.98
C ASP A 96 6.15 -14.34 6.27
N LEU A 97 5.60 -13.38 5.48
CA LEU A 97 4.37 -13.60 4.70
C LEU A 97 4.57 -14.65 3.60
N GLU A 98 3.68 -15.65 3.57
CA GLU A 98 3.65 -16.66 2.51
C GLU A 98 3.02 -16.11 1.23
N MET A 99 3.79 -15.31 0.47
CA MET A 99 3.30 -14.72 -0.77
C MET A 99 3.08 -15.75 -1.89
N PRO A 100 1.95 -15.70 -2.61
CA PRO A 100 1.74 -16.51 -3.80
C PRO A 100 2.59 -15.96 -4.96
N GLY A 101 3.28 -16.84 -5.68
CA GLY A 101 4.09 -16.49 -6.84
C GLY A 101 5.43 -17.23 -6.86
N PRO A 102 6.22 -17.08 -7.94
CA PRO A 102 7.57 -17.64 -8.01
C PRO A 102 8.45 -17.03 -6.92
N LYS A 103 9.26 -17.86 -6.24
CA LYS A 103 10.25 -17.42 -5.25
C LYS A 103 11.67 -17.38 -5.84
N ASP A 104 11.77 -17.43 -7.15
CA ASP A 104 13.05 -17.41 -7.85
C ASP A 104 13.68 -16.03 -7.70
N VAL A 105 14.88 -15.98 -7.14
CA VAL A 105 15.65 -14.75 -7.00
C VAL A 105 16.27 -14.44 -8.36
N VAL A 106 15.79 -13.37 -8.99
CA VAL A 106 16.43 -12.83 -10.19
C VAL A 106 17.48 -11.81 -9.74
N LEU A 107 18.74 -12.23 -9.69
CA LEU A 107 19.85 -11.29 -9.61
C LEU A 107 20.08 -10.74 -11.01
N TRP A 108 20.02 -9.42 -11.16
CA TRP A 108 20.47 -8.76 -12.38
C TRP A 108 22.00 -8.93 -12.47
N GLY A 109 22.43 -9.85 -13.33
CA GLY A 109 23.84 -10.09 -13.67
C GLY A 109 24.26 -9.39 -14.94
#